data_AF-A0A942ULF9-F1
#
_entry.id   AF-A0A942ULF9-F1
#
_cell.length_a   1.000
_cell.length_b   1.000
_cell.length_c   1.000
_cell.angle_alpha   90.00
_cell.angle_beta   90.00
_cell.angle_gamma   90.00
#
_symmetry.space_group_name_H-M   'P 1'
#
loop_
_entity.id
_entity.type
_entity.pdbx_description
1 polymer ?
#
loop_
_entity_poly.entity_id
_entity_poly.type
_entity_poly.pdbx_seq_one_letter_code
_entity_poly.pdbx_strand_id
1 'polypeptide(L)' 'MKRLYFRIRYYWHFMKSRELAVLIPDCLDACYKERLEMKKRHHEQAYTNFSNFSS' A
#
# COMPACT_ATOMS: atom_id res chain seq x y z
N MET A 1 -11.29 9.07 12.78
CA MET A 1 -10.42 9.66 11.73
C MET A 1 -9.24 8.77 11.31
N LYS A 2 -8.56 8.03 12.20
CA LYS A 2 -7.40 7.18 11.84
C LYS A 2 -7.69 6.06 10.82
N ARG A 3 -8.87 5.43 10.87
CA ARG A 3 -9.28 4.36 9.92
C ARG A 3 -9.39 4.84 8.47
N LEU A 4 -9.94 6.03 8.26
CA LEU A 4 -10.06 6.63 6.92
C LEU A 4 -8.69 6.97 6.34
N TYR A 5 -7.78 7.48 7.17
CA TYR A 5 -6.39 7.73 6.79
C TYR A 5 -5.71 6.46 6.26
N PHE A 6 -5.77 5.35 7.01
CA PHE A 6 -5.15 4.09 6.58
C PHE A 6 -5.78 3.53 5.30
N ARG A 7 -7.11 3.65 5.14
CA ARG A 7 -7.81 3.23 3.93
C ARG A 7 -7.38 4.01 2.70
N ILE A 8 -7.32 5.35 2.79
CA ILE A 8 -6.86 6.21 1.68
C ILE A 8 -5.40 5.91 1.33
N ARG A 9 -4.54 5.72 2.34
CA ARG A 9 -3.12 5.39 2.11
C ARG A 9 -2.95 4.05 1.41
N TYR A 10 -3.70 3.02 1.83
CA TYR A 10 -3.70 1.72 1.16
C TYR A 10 -4.07 1.85 -0.33
N TYR A 11 -5.18 2.53 -0.64
CA TYR A 11 -5.60 2.72 -2.03
C TYR A 11 -4.57 3.50 -2.86
N TRP A 12 -3.94 4.53 -2.27
CA TRP A 12 -2.89 5.27 -2.96
C TRP A 12 -1.70 4.37 -3.32
N HIS A 13 -1.23 3.55 -2.37
CA HIS A 13 -0.13 2.61 -2.63
C HIS A 13 -0.51 1.55 -3.66
N PHE A 14 -1.74 1.06 -3.62
CA PHE A 14 -2.26 0.10 -4.59
C PHE A 14 -2.28 0.69 -6.02
N MET A 15 -2.81 1.91 -6.17
CA MET A 15 -2.84 2.60 -7.47
C MET A 15 -1.42 2.87 -7.99
N LYS A 16 -0.51 3.32 -7.11
CA LYS A 16 0.89 3.53 -7.49
C LYS A 16 1.55 2.22 -7.93
N SER A 17 1.29 1.11 -7.24
CA SER A 17 1.82 -0.21 -7.64
C SER A 17 1.35 -0.61 -9.04
N ARG A 18 0.05 -0.40 -9.35
CA ARG A 18 -0.49 -0.69 -10.68
C ARG A 18 0.10 0.19 -11.79
N GLU A 19 0.29 1.48 -11.52
CA GLU A 19 0.94 2.41 -12.46
C GLU A 19 2.37 1.94 -12.77
N LEU A 20 3.11 1.52 -11.74
CA LEU A 20 4.47 1.02 -11.87
C LEU A 20 4.53 -0.36 -12.55
N ALA A 21 3.51 -1.19 -12.39
CA ALA A 21 3.44 -2.48 -13.10
C ALA A 21 3.25 -2.32 -14.62
N VAL A 22 2.76 -1.17 -15.09
CA VAL A 22 2.61 -0.84 -16.52
C VAL A 22 3.92 -0.27 -17.09
N LEU A 23 4.79 0.29 -16.25
CA LEU A 23 6.13 0.72 -16.65
C LEU A 23 7.04 -0.51 -16.87
N ILE A 24 7.93 -0.41 -17.87
CA ILE A 24 8.88 -1.49 -18.20
C ILE A 24 9.66 -1.86 -16.93
N PRO A 25 9.72 -3.15 -16.54
CA PRO A 25 10.30 -3.60 -15.28
C PRO A 25 11.73 -3.11 -15.04
N ASP A 26 12.51 -2.90 -16.10
CA ASP A 26 13.90 -2.42 -16.09
C ASP A 26 14.04 -0.94 -15.71
N CYS A 27 12.98 -0.14 -15.85
CA CYS A 27 12.99 1.27 -15.45
C CYS A 27 12.71 1.47 -13.96
N LEU A 28 12.34 0.40 -13.25
CA LEU A 28 11.93 0.43 -11.85
C LEU A 28 12.93 -0.28 -10.97
N ASP A 29 13.66 0.52 -10.20
CA ASP A 29 14.56 0.08 -9.14
C ASP A 29 13.86 -0.94 -8.23
N ALA A 30 14.49 -2.11 -8.06
CA ALA A 30 14.00 -3.20 -7.22
C ALA A 30 13.79 -2.74 -5.77
N CYS A 31 14.65 -1.85 -5.26
CA CYS A 31 14.49 -1.25 -3.93
C CYS A 31 13.17 -0.47 -3.80
N TYR A 32 12.76 0.22 -4.87
CA TYR A 32 11.53 1.00 -4.87
C TYR A 32 10.29 0.09 -4.86
N LYS A 33 10.31 -1.00 -5.63
CA LYS A 33 9.25 -2.01 -5.65
C LYS A 33 9.06 -2.65 -4.27
N GLU A 34 10.15 -3.10 -3.63
CA GLU A 34 10.08 -3.67 -2.28
C GLU A 34 9.53 -2.69 -1.25
N ARG A 35 9.99 -1.44 -1.29
CA ARG A 35 9.53 -0.40 -0.35
C ARG A 35 8.04 -0.11 -0.52
N LEU A 36 7.54 -0.15 -1.74
CA LEU A 36 6.12 0.06 -2.04
C LEU A 36 5.27 -1.10 -1.52
N GLU A 37 5.70 -2.34 -1.73
CA GLU A 37 5.04 -3.55 -1.22
C GLU A 37 5.05 -3.62 0.32
N MET A 38 6.14 -3.22 0.96
CA MET A 38 6.21 -3.12 2.42
C MET A 38 5.19 -2.11 2.96
N LYS A 39 5.08 -0.92 2.35
CA LYS A 39 4.10 0.11 2.76
C LYS A 39 2.66 -0.35 2.53
N LYS A 40 2.38 -1.05 1.42
CA LYS A 40 1.07 -1.64 1.13
C LYS A 40 0.66 -2.61 2.24
N ARG A 41 1.52 -3.58 2.57
CA ARG A 41 1.27 -4.56 3.64
C ARG A 41 1.07 -3.91 5.01
N HIS A 42 1.91 -2.94 5.37
CA HIS A 42 1.77 -2.23 6.64
C HIS A 42 0.40 -1.53 6.77
N HIS A 43 -0.03 -0.81 5.72
CA HIS A 43 -1.30 -0.09 5.76
C HIS A 43 -2.52 -1.03 5.68
N GLU A 44 -2.42 -2.15 4.96
CA GLU A 44 -3.43 -3.20 4.93
C GLU A 44 -3.61 -3.84 6.32
N GLN A 45 -2.52 -4.28 6.94
CA GLN A 45 -2.54 -4.85 8.29
C GLN A 45 -3.06 -3.85 9.33
N ALA A 46 -2.62 -2.60 9.26
CA ALA A 46 -3.13 -1.56 10.15
C ALA A 46 -4.65 -1.38 9.98
N TYR A 47 -5.15 -1.32 8.74
CA TYR A 47 -6.59 -1.22 8.48
C TYR A 47 -7.37 -2.43 9.02
N THR A 48 -6.88 -3.65 8.78
CA THR A 48 -7.50 -4.90 9.29
C THR A 48 -7.51 -4.95 10.81
N ASN A 49 -6.41 -4.58 11.47
CA ASN A 49 -6.32 -4.55 12.93
C ASN A 49 -7.24 -3.49 13.54
N PHE A 50 -7.39 -2.32 12.91
CA PHE A 50 -8.39 -1.32 13.32
C PHE A 50 -9.84 -1.82 13.11
N SER A 51 -10.08 -2.64 12.09
CA SER A 51 -11.38 -3.26 11.85
C SER A 51 -11.76 -4.23 12.98
N ASN A 52 -10.82 -5.03 13.45
CA ASN A 52 -11.05 -6.09 14.43
C ASN A 52 -11.16 -5.57 15.88
N PHE A 53 -10.62 -4.38 16.20
CA PHE A 53 -10.79 -3.73 17.52
C PHE A 53 -12.14 -3.02 17.71
N SER A 54 -12.97 -2.99 16.66
CA SER A 54 -14.28 -2.33 16.65
C SER A 54 -15.47 -3.31 16.64
N SER A 55 -15.20 -4.61 16.85
CA SER A 55 -16.20 -5.69 16.83
C SER A 55 -16.47 -6.21 18.23
#